data_AF-A0A497X8P4-F1
#
_entry.id   AF-A0A497X8P4-F1
#
_cell.length_a   1.000
_cell.length_b   1.000
_cell.length_c   1.000
_cell.angle_alpha   90.00
_cell.angle_beta   90.00
_cell.angle_gamma   90.00
#
_symmetry.space_group_name_H-M   'P 1'
#
loop_
_entity.id
_entity.type
_entity.pdbx_description
1 polymer ?
#
loop_
_entity_poly.entity_id
_entity_poly.type
_entity_poly.pdbx_seq_one_letter_code
_entity_poly.pdbx_strand_id
1 'polypeptide(L)'
;MFMFLLLDTRTGQITQVQWNIETEKRFTEPLNLKPLVADGKPGRFTLYPTQNVYTFILLDQVSGNSWQVQWGKNPLITPIN
;
A
#
# COMPACT_ATOMS: atom_id res chain seq x y z
N MET A 1 10.67 -1.21 -16.41
CA MET A 1 10.42 -1.62 -15.00
C MET A 1 8.96 -1.35 -14.68
N PHE A 2 8.28 -2.31 -14.07
CA PHE A 2 6.88 -2.20 -13.71
C PHE A 2 6.72 -2.33 -12.20
N MET A 3 5.71 -1.66 -11.65
CA MET A 3 5.43 -1.62 -10.23
C MET A 3 3.92 -1.62 -10.00
N PHE A 4 3.48 -2.38 -9.00
CA PHE A 4 2.09 -2.42 -8.55
C PHE A 4 2.01 -2.56 -7.02
N LEU A 5 0.94 -2.03 -6.43
CA LEU A 5 0.63 -2.21 -5.00
C LEU A 5 -0.55 -3.17 -4.84
N LEU A 6 -0.33 -4.28 -4.15
CA LEU A 6 -1.38 -5.19 -3.72
C LEU A 6 -1.86 -4.78 -2.33
N LEU A 7 -3.10 -4.30 -2.25
CA LEU A 7 -3.76 -3.96 -1.00
C LEU A 7 -4.66 -5.10 -0.53
N ASP A 8 -4.44 -5.60 0.69
CA ASP A 8 -5.48 -6.34 1.41
C ASP A 8 -6.54 -5.36 1.93
N THR A 9 -7.64 -5.27 1.21
CA THR A 9 -8.75 -4.35 1.52
C THR A 9 -9.44 -4.66 2.85
N ARG A 10 -9.17 -5.81 3.47
CA ARG A 10 -9.67 -6.16 4.82
C ARG A 10 -8.78 -5.54 5.90
N THR A 11 -7.47 -5.69 5.77
CA THR A 11 -6.52 -5.43 6.87
C THR A 11 -5.64 -4.21 6.68
N GLY A 12 -5.59 -3.63 5.49
CA GLY A 12 -4.76 -2.47 5.17
C GLY A 12 -3.28 -2.82 4.96
N GLN A 13 -2.94 -4.10 4.82
CA GLN A 13 -1.59 -4.54 4.44
C GLN A 13 -1.35 -4.29 2.97
N ILE A 14 -0.17 -3.76 2.66
CA ILE A 14 0.24 -3.45 1.29
C ILE A 14 1.51 -4.20 0.96
N THR A 15 1.52 -4.88 -0.17
CA THR A 15 2.72 -5.49 -0.77
C THR A 15 3.06 -4.78 -2.06
N GLN A 16 4.29 -4.31 -2.18
CA GLN A 16 4.83 -3.85 -3.44
C GLN A 16 5.24 -5.05 -4.29
N VAL A 17 4.83 -5.04 -5.56
CA VAL A 17 5.24 -6.01 -6.57
C VAL A 17 6.01 -5.26 -7.65
N GLN A 18 7.21 -5.72 -7.97
CA GLN A 18 8.01 -5.17 -9.05
C GLN A 18 8.52 -6.25 -9.99
N TRP A 19 8.56 -5.91 -11.28
CA TRP A 19 9.20 -6.75 -12.28
C TRP A 19 9.90 -5.94 -13.36
N ASN A 20 10.94 -6.51 -13.91
CA ASN A 20 11.64 -6.01 -15.08
C ASN A 20 11.70 -7.12 -16.12
N ILE A 21 11.22 -6.83 -17.33
CA ILE A 21 11.18 -7.79 -18.43
C ILE A 21 12.58 -8.03 -18.99
N GLU A 22 13.40 -6.98 -19.10
CA GLU A 22 14.75 -7.04 -19.69
C GLU A 22 15.74 -7.82 -18.83
N THR A 23 15.62 -7.71 -17.51
CA THR A 23 16.53 -8.41 -16.56
C THR A 23 15.91 -9.65 -15.95
N GLU A 24 14.68 -10.00 -16.33
CA GLU A 24 13.86 -11.10 -15.78
C GLU A 24 13.68 -11.09 -14.25
N LYS A 25 14.07 -10.00 -13.58
CA LYS A 25 13.95 -9.86 -12.12
C LYS A 25 12.50 -9.59 -11.71
N ARG A 26 12.03 -10.34 -10.72
CA ARG A 26 10.71 -10.20 -10.10
C ARG A 26 10.89 -10.29 -8.59
N PHE A 27 10.27 -9.38 -7.85
CA PHE A 27 10.29 -9.45 -6.40
C PHE A 27 9.05 -8.79 -5.80
N THR A 28 8.78 -9.16 -4.55
CA THR A 28 7.71 -8.60 -3.75
C THR A 28 8.26 -8.17 -2.41
N GLU A 29 7.82 -7.03 -1.90
CA GLU A 29 8.23 -6.52 -0.60
C GLU A 29 7.02 -5.95 0.15
N PRO A 30 6.73 -6.43 1.38
CA PRO A 30 5.65 -5.87 2.17
C PRO A 30 6.02 -4.46 2.65
N LEU A 31 5.14 -3.49 2.41
CA LEU A 31 5.32 -2.12 2.94
C LEU A 31 4.98 -2.07 4.43
N ASN A 32 4.08 -2.94 4.88
CA ASN A 32 3.78 -3.18 6.28
C ASN A 32 3.44 -4.66 6.51
N LEU A 33 3.99 -5.22 7.58
CA LEU A 33 3.74 -6.60 8.01
C LEU A 33 2.57 -6.74 8.97
N LYS A 34 2.28 -5.67 9.72
CA LYS A 34 1.22 -5.69 10.71
C LYS A 34 -0.07 -5.18 10.07
N PRO A 35 -1.20 -5.88 10.27
CA PRO A 35 -2.49 -5.36 9.86
C PRO A 35 -2.79 -4.07 10.62
N LEU A 36 -3.46 -3.14 9.96
CA LEU A 36 -3.90 -1.89 10.61
C LEU A 36 -5.09 -2.16 11.54
N VAL A 37 -5.83 -3.26 11.31
CA VAL A 37 -7.02 -3.69 12.06
C VAL A 37 -7.10 -5.22 12.11
N ALA A 38 -7.59 -5.79 13.20
CA ALA A 38 -7.62 -7.24 13.40
C ALA A 38 -8.77 -7.95 12.66
N ASP A 39 -9.92 -7.30 12.53
CA ASP A 39 -11.21 -7.89 12.17
C ASP A 39 -11.93 -7.11 11.05
N GLY A 40 -11.15 -6.60 10.09
CA GLY A 40 -11.69 -5.84 8.96
C GLY A 40 -12.43 -6.70 7.93
N LYS A 41 -13.38 -6.06 7.22
CA LYS A 41 -14.17 -6.67 6.15
C LYS A 41 -13.63 -6.26 4.77
N PRO A 42 -13.83 -7.06 3.71
CA PRO A 42 -13.44 -6.69 2.36
C PRO A 42 -13.96 -5.31 1.98
N GLY A 43 -13.12 -4.50 1.34
CA GLY A 43 -13.46 -3.13 0.94
C GLY A 43 -13.31 -2.05 2.02
N ARG A 44 -12.91 -2.40 3.26
CA ARG A 44 -12.68 -1.40 4.32
C ARG A 44 -11.62 -0.38 3.93
N PHE A 45 -10.53 -0.84 3.30
CA PHE A 45 -9.43 0.03 2.89
C PHE A 45 -9.46 0.32 1.39
N THR A 46 -9.17 1.57 1.04
CA THR A 46 -9.03 2.03 -0.36
C THR A 46 -7.78 2.89 -0.51
N LEU A 47 -7.04 2.70 -1.62
CA LEU A 47 -5.92 3.57 -2.00
C LEU A 47 -6.39 4.64 -2.99
N TYR A 48 -6.05 5.89 -2.70
CA TYR A 48 -6.25 7.03 -3.59
C TYR A 48 -4.90 7.52 -4.12
N PRO A 49 -4.75 7.70 -5.44
CA PRO A 49 -3.52 8.24 -6.00
C PRO A 49 -3.36 9.72 -5.59
N THR A 50 -2.11 10.15 -5.46
CA THR A 50 -1.78 11.57 -5.30
C THR A 50 -1.16 12.11 -6.59
N GLN A 51 -0.84 13.42 -6.64
CA GLN A 51 -0.10 14.00 -7.76
C GLN A 51 1.34 13.44 -7.86
N ASN A 52 1.92 13.03 -6.74
CA ASN A 52 3.21 12.36 -6.75
C ASN A 52 2.99 10.85 -6.92
N VAL A 53 3.52 10.30 -8.01
CA VAL A 53 3.37 8.88 -8.38
C VAL A 53 3.92 7.91 -7.33
N TYR A 54 4.84 8.37 -6.47
CA TYR A 54 5.42 7.57 -5.39
C TYR A 54 4.54 7.50 -4.14
N THR A 55 3.44 8.25 -4.09
CA THR A 55 2.61 8.38 -2.90
C THR A 55 1.13 8.14 -3.15
N PHE A 56 0.48 7.53 -2.16
CA PHE A 56 -0.95 7.28 -2.10
C PHE A 56 -1.52 7.70 -0.74
N ILE A 57 -2.83 7.93 -0.69
CA ILE A 57 -3.58 8.01 0.56
C ILE A 57 -4.30 6.68 0.75
N LEU A 58 -4.01 5.99 1.85
CA LEU A 58 -4.80 4.84 2.30
C LEU A 58 -5.89 5.36 3.23
N LEU A 59 -7.16 5.10 2.89
CA LEU A 59 -8.31 5.47 3.70
C LEU A 59 -8.96 4.22 4.28
N ASP A 60 -9.16 4.20 5.61
CA ASP A 60 -10.11 3.31 6.25
C ASP A 60 -11.51 3.92 6.14
N GLN A 61 -12.34 3.38 5.25
CA GLN A 61 -13.69 3.88 4.98
C GLN A 61 -14.66 3.70 6.16
N VAL A 62 -14.30 2.91 7.17
CA VAL A 62 -15.13 2.68 8.36
C VAL A 62 -14.82 3.69 9.45
N SER A 63 -13.53 3.91 9.75
CA SER A 63 -13.11 4.80 10.85
C SER A 63 -12.79 6.23 10.41
N GLY A 64 -12.54 6.46 9.12
CA GLY A 64 -12.04 7.73 8.61
C GLY A 64 -10.54 7.96 8.82
N ASN A 65 -9.84 7.04 9.50
CA ASN A 65 -8.40 7.12 9.64
C ASN A 65 -7.72 7.04 8.27
N SER A 66 -6.65 7.81 8.11
CA SER A 66 -5.90 7.84 6.85
C SER A 66 -4.40 7.79 7.09
N TRP A 67 -3.70 7.26 6.09
CA TRP A 67 -2.25 7.14 6.09
C TRP A 67 -1.67 7.61 4.76
N GLN A 68 -0.55 8.31 4.84
CA GLN A 68 0.32 8.51 3.68
C GLN A 68 1.07 7.20 3.44
N VAL A 69 0.97 6.68 2.23
CA VAL A 69 1.70 5.50 1.75
C VAL A 69 2.75 5.98 0.75
N GLN A 70 4.01 5.63 0.97
CA GLN A 70 5.12 5.85 0.06
C GLN A 70 5.74 4.51 -0.35
N TRP A 71 6.02 4.34 -1.64
CA TRP A 71 6.74 3.18 -2.17
C TRP A 71 8.09 3.60 -2.79
N GLY A 72 9.01 2.65 -2.98
CA GLY A 72 10.35 2.91 -3.54
C GLY A 72 11.48 2.69 -2.54
N LYS A 73 12.50 3.57 -2.54
CA LYS A 73 13.76 3.35 -1.78
C LYS A 73 13.56 3.31 -0.26
N ASN A 74 12.57 4.05 0.25
CA ASN A 74 12.23 4.13 1.67
C ASN A 74 10.70 3.99 1.79
N PRO A 75 10.18 2.75 1.76
CA PRO A 75 8.75 2.53 1.89
C PRO A 75 8.26 2.93 3.28
N LEU A 76 7.11 3.57 3.33
CA LEU A 76 6.56 4.10 4.58
C LEU A 76 5.04 4.12 4.53
N ILE A 77 4.40 3.75 5.64
CA ILE A 77 2.98 3.98 5.89
C ILE A 77 2.88 4.78 7.19
N THR A 78 2.46 6.04 7.09
CA THR A 78 2.43 6.97 8.22
C THR A 78 1.02 7.54 8.40
N PRO A 79 0.46 7.52 9.62
CA PRO A 79 -0.83 8.17 9.88
C PRO A 79 -0.82 9.64 9.47
N ILE A 80 -1.90 10.11 8.86
CA ILE A 80 -2.14 11.54 8.61
C ILE A 80 -3.00 12.01 9.77
N ASN A 81 -2.36 12.36 10.89
CA ASN A 81 -2.92 13.02 12.07
C ASN A 81 -1.80 13.74 12.82
#